data_AF-A0A932DNT1-F1
#
_entry.id   AF-A0A932DNT1-F1
#
_cell.length_a   1.000
_cell.length_b   1.000
_cell.length_c   1.000
_cell.angle_alpha   90.00
_cell.angle_beta   90.00
_cell.angle_gamma   90.00
#
_symmetry.space_group_name_H-M   'P 1'
#
loop_
_entity.id
_entity.type
_entity.pdbx_description
1 polymer ?
#
loop_
_entity_poly.entity_id
_entity_poly.type
_entity_poly.pdbx_seq_one_letter_code
_entity_poly.pdbx_strand_id
1 'polypeptide(L)'
;MSQNFIKKIQALENKIKKEGSSPAVLRSFKRIIWEYYKKNKRDFDWRNTDNPYHIAVSEIMLQQTQTKRVEQKYLEWINSFPDWQSLSSAPLKKILLVWQGMGYNRRAIALKACALKIIKEYKGSLPSDSETLKTFPHIGPNTAGSILAFAFNKPSVFLETNIRSVFIFFFFSKNKKVRDQDILTLVEKTLDKKNPKEWYWALMDFGAFLKKEFPNPSRKSKHYSRQPKFEGSNRQLRGRLLKLLSEAEGLRAGQIADELKLDSRQIRMNLENLEREGFIIKKHGRFIIVP
;
A
#
# COMPACT_ATOMS: atom_id res chain seq x y z
N MET A 1 -4.42 -15.70 -22.17
CA MET A 1 -2.98 -16.07 -22.08
C MET A 1 -2.74 -17.29 -22.96
N SER A 2 -1.60 -17.41 -23.63
CA SER A 2 -1.37 -18.57 -24.52
C SER A 2 -1.16 -19.85 -23.72
N GLN A 3 -1.71 -20.97 -24.20
CA GLN A 3 -1.48 -22.31 -23.62
C GLN A 3 0.02 -22.62 -23.47
N ASN A 4 0.86 -22.07 -24.36
CA ASN A 4 2.31 -22.18 -24.30
C ASN A 4 2.89 -21.59 -22.99
N PHE A 5 2.36 -20.46 -22.49
CA PHE A 5 2.87 -19.86 -21.26
C PHE A 5 2.53 -20.70 -20.02
N ILE A 6 1.34 -21.30 -19.98
CA ILE A 6 0.95 -22.23 -18.90
C ILE A 6 1.86 -23.47 -18.89
N LYS A 7 2.20 -24.02 -20.06
CA LYS A 7 3.18 -25.14 -20.16
C LYS A 7 4.55 -24.76 -19.59
N LYS A 8 5.02 -23.51 -19.81
CA LYS A 8 6.27 -23.01 -19.21
C LYS A 8 6.21 -22.95 -17.68
N ILE A 9 5.09 -22.51 -17.12
CA ILE A 9 4.85 -22.50 -15.67
C ILE A 9 4.95 -23.93 -15.11
N GLN A 10 4.22 -24.88 -15.71
CA GLN A 10 4.22 -26.28 -15.28
C GLN A 10 5.61 -26.93 -15.39
N ALA A 11 6.35 -26.64 -16.46
CA ALA A 11 7.72 -27.11 -16.62
C ALA A 11 8.64 -26.58 -15.51
N LEU A 12 8.49 -25.30 -15.14
CA LEU A 12 9.24 -24.71 -14.03
C LEU A 12 8.86 -25.34 -12.69
N GLU A 13 7.58 -25.56 -12.41
CA GLU A 13 7.13 -26.24 -11.18
C GLU A 13 7.74 -27.64 -11.05
N ASN A 14 7.79 -28.41 -12.14
CA ASN A 14 8.43 -29.72 -12.15
C ASN A 14 9.95 -29.63 -11.90
N LYS A 15 10.61 -28.59 -12.44
CA LYS A 15 12.02 -28.34 -12.17
C LYS A 15 12.27 -27.98 -10.70
N ILE A 16 11.42 -27.12 -10.11
CA ILE A 16 11.48 -26.76 -8.69
C ILE A 16 11.31 -28.00 -7.80
N LYS A 17 10.40 -28.91 -8.14
CA LYS A 17 10.22 -30.17 -7.38
C LYS A 17 11.47 -31.06 -7.38
N LYS A 18 12.23 -31.07 -8.48
CA LYS A 18 13.42 -31.92 -8.64
C LYS A 18 14.69 -31.27 -8.06
N GLU A 19 14.86 -29.97 -8.28
CA GLU A 19 16.13 -29.26 -8.04
C GLU A 19 16.03 -28.18 -6.94
N GLY A 20 14.87 -28.00 -6.32
CA GLY A 20 14.64 -26.98 -5.30
C GLY A 20 14.87 -25.56 -5.86
N SER A 21 15.65 -24.75 -5.13
CA SER A 21 15.99 -23.36 -5.51
C SER A 21 17.39 -23.24 -6.13
N SER A 22 17.81 -24.22 -6.94
CA SER A 22 19.10 -24.21 -7.64
C SER A 22 19.29 -22.92 -8.47
N PRO A 23 20.53 -22.48 -8.73
CA PRO A 23 20.78 -21.30 -9.58
C PRO A 23 20.12 -21.41 -10.97
N ALA A 24 20.05 -22.61 -11.55
CA ALA A 24 19.41 -22.84 -12.84
C ALA A 24 17.88 -22.70 -12.77
N VAL A 25 17.26 -23.12 -11.66
CA VAL A 25 15.83 -22.90 -11.38
C VAL A 25 15.55 -21.40 -11.21
N LEU A 26 16.34 -20.69 -10.40
CA LEU A 26 16.14 -19.26 -10.16
C LEU A 26 16.29 -18.43 -11.44
N ARG A 27 17.24 -18.77 -12.32
CA ARG A 27 17.35 -18.15 -13.66
C ARG A 27 16.09 -18.39 -14.51
N SER A 28 15.55 -19.61 -14.49
CA SER A 28 14.35 -19.97 -15.25
C SER A 28 13.11 -19.26 -14.71
N PHE A 29 12.99 -19.15 -13.39
CA PHE A 29 11.98 -18.37 -12.69
C PHE A 29 12.01 -16.90 -13.12
N LYS A 30 13.18 -16.23 -12.99
CA LYS A 30 13.34 -14.83 -13.42
C LYS A 30 12.93 -14.63 -14.88
N ARG A 31 13.34 -15.54 -15.77
CA ARG A 31 12.97 -15.48 -17.20
C ARG A 31 11.45 -15.52 -17.40
N ILE A 32 10.74 -16.42 -16.74
CA ILE A 32 9.27 -16.52 -16.85
C ILE A 32 8.58 -15.24 -16.37
N ILE A 33 9.03 -14.66 -15.26
CA ILE A 33 8.48 -13.40 -14.73
C ILE A 33 8.71 -12.25 -15.73
N TRP A 34 9.92 -12.12 -16.26
CA TRP A 34 10.24 -11.08 -17.26
C TRP A 34 9.47 -11.28 -18.58
N GLU A 35 9.36 -12.51 -19.07
CA GLU A 35 8.58 -12.82 -20.27
C GLU A 35 7.10 -12.43 -20.11
N TYR A 36 6.52 -12.66 -18.93
CA TYR A 36 5.17 -12.21 -18.62
C TYR A 36 5.07 -10.69 -18.62
N TYR A 37 5.97 -10.03 -17.88
CA TYR A 37 5.94 -8.57 -17.70
C TYR A 37 6.08 -7.83 -19.03
N LYS A 38 6.98 -8.26 -19.92
CA LYS A 38 7.15 -7.67 -21.26
C LYS A 38 5.86 -7.61 -22.08
N LYS A 39 4.94 -8.55 -21.88
CA LYS A 39 3.69 -8.65 -22.64
C LYS A 39 2.46 -8.14 -21.90
N ASN A 40 2.52 -8.04 -20.57
CA ASN A 40 1.35 -7.83 -19.72
C ASN A 40 1.59 -6.78 -18.62
N LYS A 41 2.60 -5.92 -18.75
CA LYS A 41 2.86 -4.85 -17.78
C LYS A 41 1.59 -4.01 -17.62
N ARG A 42 1.22 -3.76 -16.37
CA ARG A 42 0.11 -2.85 -16.05
C ARG A 42 0.62 -1.43 -15.99
N ASP A 43 -0.22 -0.53 -16.47
CA ASP A 43 0.04 0.89 -16.46
C ASP A 43 -0.68 1.55 -15.28
N PHE A 44 0.03 2.39 -14.53
CA PHE A 44 -0.49 3.16 -13.42
C PHE A 44 0.27 4.49 -13.38
N ASP A 45 -0.41 5.60 -13.04
CA ASP A 45 0.20 6.94 -13.06
C ASP A 45 1.48 7.03 -12.20
N TRP A 46 1.49 6.37 -11.04
CA TRP A 46 2.67 6.34 -10.15
C TRP A 46 3.83 5.46 -10.67
N ARG A 47 3.65 4.72 -11.77
CA ARG A 47 4.74 4.04 -12.49
C ARG A 47 5.33 4.91 -13.61
N ASN A 48 4.67 6.01 -13.98
CA ASN A 48 5.06 6.91 -15.06
C ASN A 48 5.72 8.20 -14.53
N THR A 49 6.39 8.11 -13.40
CA THR A 49 7.10 9.21 -12.75
C THR A 49 8.30 8.68 -11.98
N ASP A 50 9.35 9.49 -11.90
CA ASP A 50 10.53 9.25 -11.05
C ASP A 50 10.53 10.17 -9.81
N ASN A 51 9.47 10.96 -9.61
CA ASN A 51 9.39 11.88 -8.48
C ASN A 51 9.22 11.12 -7.15
N PRO A 52 10.17 11.24 -6.18
CA PRO A 52 10.08 10.53 -4.91
C PRO A 52 8.86 10.87 -4.07
N TYR A 53 8.32 12.10 -4.17
CA TYR A 53 7.06 12.46 -3.51
C TYR A 53 5.89 11.63 -4.05
N HIS A 54 5.75 11.61 -5.37
CA HIS A 54 4.67 10.93 -6.08
C HIS A 54 4.67 9.44 -5.76
N ILE A 55 5.85 8.82 -5.75
CA ILE A 55 6.03 7.40 -5.46
C ILE A 55 5.78 7.11 -3.98
N ALA A 56 6.30 7.92 -3.05
CA ALA A 56 6.05 7.71 -1.62
C ALA A 56 4.56 7.81 -1.27
N VAL A 57 3.84 8.77 -1.90
CA VAL A 57 2.38 8.90 -1.78
C VAL A 57 1.68 7.64 -2.27
N SER A 58 2.00 7.13 -3.46
CA SER A 58 1.35 5.92 -3.98
C SER A 58 1.62 4.71 -3.09
N GLU A 59 2.85 4.54 -2.60
CA GLU A 59 3.23 3.43 -1.72
C GLU A 59 2.45 3.46 -0.41
N ILE A 60 2.27 4.64 0.20
CA ILE A 60 1.45 4.78 1.41
C ILE A 60 -0.04 4.55 1.08
N MET A 61 -0.54 5.05 -0.05
CA MET A 61 -1.92 4.84 -0.50
C MET A 61 -2.25 3.36 -0.79
N LEU A 62 -1.30 2.58 -1.29
CA LEU A 62 -1.47 1.16 -1.61
C LEU A 62 -1.49 0.24 -0.36
N GLN A 63 -1.12 0.76 0.81
CA GLN A 63 -1.23 0.02 2.07
C GLN A 63 -2.70 -0.35 2.36
N GLN A 64 -3.00 -1.65 2.38
CA GLN A 64 -4.34 -2.19 2.68
C GLN A 64 -5.49 -1.59 1.83
N THR A 65 -5.17 -1.06 0.64
CA THR A 65 -6.13 -0.42 -0.25
C THR A 65 -6.04 -1.06 -1.64
N GLN A 66 -7.19 -1.25 -2.28
CA GLN A 66 -7.24 -1.85 -3.61
C GLN A 66 -6.75 -0.85 -4.66
N THR A 67 -5.97 -1.33 -5.64
CA THR A 67 -5.34 -0.51 -6.69
C THR A 67 -6.33 0.39 -7.42
N LYS A 68 -7.50 -0.13 -7.82
CA LYS A 68 -8.56 0.65 -8.49
C LYS A 68 -9.00 1.89 -7.70
N ARG A 69 -9.02 1.81 -6.36
CA ARG A 69 -9.36 2.97 -5.52
C ARG A 69 -8.22 3.96 -5.45
N VAL A 70 -6.98 3.46 -5.41
CA VAL A 70 -5.79 4.31 -5.42
C VAL A 70 -5.67 5.05 -6.75
N GLU A 71 -5.88 4.40 -7.89
CA GLU A 71 -5.88 5.05 -9.23
C GLU A 71 -6.75 6.30 -9.25
N GLN A 72 -8.00 6.19 -8.77
CA GLN A 72 -8.93 7.32 -8.76
C GLN A 72 -8.47 8.45 -7.82
N LYS A 73 -7.93 8.10 -6.64
CA LYS A 73 -7.62 9.07 -5.59
C LYS A 73 -6.21 9.66 -5.68
N TYR A 74 -5.30 8.95 -6.33
CA TYR A 74 -3.92 9.36 -6.50
C TYR A 74 -3.82 10.66 -7.29
N LEU A 75 -4.51 10.74 -8.45
CA LEU A 75 -4.50 11.95 -9.28
C LEU A 75 -5.10 13.16 -8.55
N GLU A 76 -6.22 12.99 -7.86
CA GLU A 76 -6.84 14.05 -7.05
C GLU A 76 -5.89 14.57 -5.96
N TRP A 77 -5.15 13.66 -5.32
CA TRP A 77 -4.17 14.00 -4.30
C TRP A 77 -2.99 14.78 -4.86
N ILE A 78 -2.37 14.27 -5.93
CA ILE A 78 -1.22 14.93 -6.55
C ILE A 78 -1.60 16.30 -7.12
N ASN A 79 -2.80 16.45 -7.68
CA ASN A 79 -3.29 17.75 -8.14
C ASN A 79 -3.52 18.73 -6.97
N SER A 80 -3.98 18.24 -5.82
CA SER A 80 -4.24 19.08 -4.64
C SER A 80 -2.98 19.45 -3.86
N PHE A 81 -1.99 18.54 -3.86
CA PHE A 81 -0.73 18.62 -3.12
C PHE A 81 0.38 18.08 -4.03
N PRO A 82 0.95 18.88 -4.95
CA PRO A 82 1.91 18.41 -5.94
C PRO A 82 3.28 18.01 -5.39
N ASP A 83 3.60 18.42 -4.15
CA ASP A 83 4.91 18.22 -3.53
C ASP A 83 4.82 18.15 -1.98
N TRP A 84 5.98 17.95 -1.33
CA TRP A 84 6.06 17.94 0.13
C TRP A 84 5.69 19.28 0.76
N GLN A 85 6.00 20.41 0.12
CA GLN A 85 5.76 21.74 0.66
C GLN A 85 4.26 22.01 0.77
N SER A 86 3.55 21.87 -0.34
CA SER A 86 2.08 22.01 -0.44
C SER A 86 1.35 21.08 0.52
N LEU A 87 1.79 19.82 0.66
CA LEU A 87 1.21 18.89 1.63
C LEU A 87 1.47 19.32 3.08
N SER A 88 2.69 19.76 3.41
CA SER A 88 3.07 20.16 4.77
C SER A 88 2.29 21.39 5.26
N SER A 89 2.05 22.36 4.36
CA SER A 89 1.33 23.60 4.65
C SER A 89 -0.19 23.47 4.61
N ALA A 90 -0.73 22.35 4.11
CA ALA A 90 -2.17 22.20 3.96
C ALA A 90 -2.90 22.03 5.32
N PRO A 91 -4.04 22.71 5.54
CA PRO A 91 -4.89 22.47 6.71
C PRO A 91 -5.35 21.01 6.77
N LEU A 92 -5.47 20.44 7.99
CA LEU A 92 -5.87 19.04 8.13
C LEU A 92 -7.24 18.78 7.49
N LYS A 93 -8.17 19.73 7.64
CA LYS A 93 -9.49 19.73 6.98
C LYS A 93 -9.39 19.46 5.46
N LYS A 94 -8.51 20.17 4.75
CA LYS A 94 -8.31 19.99 3.29
C LYS A 94 -7.75 18.60 2.97
N ILE A 95 -6.77 18.13 3.75
CA ILE A 95 -6.16 16.81 3.57
C ILE A 95 -7.19 15.69 3.74
N LEU A 96 -8.05 15.77 4.75
CA LEU A 96 -9.09 14.76 5.01
C LEU A 96 -10.18 14.74 3.94
N LEU A 97 -10.53 15.91 3.40
CA LEU A 97 -11.47 16.01 2.28
C LEU A 97 -10.94 15.30 1.03
N VAL A 98 -9.70 15.58 0.62
CA VAL A 98 -9.08 14.93 -0.55
C VAL A 98 -8.91 13.41 -0.32
N TRP A 99 -8.56 13.00 0.91
CA TRP A 99 -8.44 11.58 1.28
C TRP A 99 -9.79 10.83 1.37
N GLN A 100 -10.93 11.52 1.31
CA GLN A 100 -12.24 10.91 1.51
C GLN A 100 -12.44 9.69 0.60
N GLY A 101 -12.99 8.61 1.15
CA GLY A 101 -13.28 7.38 0.41
C GLY A 101 -12.12 6.38 0.35
N MET A 102 -10.88 6.79 0.64
CA MET A 102 -9.73 5.87 0.71
C MET A 102 -9.84 4.87 1.87
N GLY A 103 -10.35 5.34 3.01
CA GLY A 103 -10.27 4.63 4.29
C GLY A 103 -8.87 4.73 4.91
N TYR A 104 -8.72 4.22 6.13
CA TYR A 104 -7.47 4.30 6.89
C TYR A 104 -6.91 5.73 6.97
N ASN A 105 -7.75 6.68 7.43
CA ASN A 105 -7.45 8.12 7.41
C ASN A 105 -6.16 8.50 8.16
N ARG A 106 -5.66 7.63 9.06
CA ARG A 106 -4.38 7.83 9.77
C ARG A 106 -3.20 7.97 8.80
N ARG A 107 -3.28 7.34 7.62
CA ARG A 107 -2.27 7.46 6.57
C ARG A 107 -2.19 8.87 5.97
N ALA A 108 -3.32 9.59 5.90
CA ALA A 108 -3.33 10.99 5.44
C ALA A 108 -2.59 11.91 6.42
N ILE A 109 -2.83 11.72 7.73
CA ILE A 109 -2.10 12.42 8.80
C ILE A 109 -0.62 12.04 8.76
N ALA A 110 -0.32 10.74 8.60
CA ALA A 110 1.05 10.26 8.50
C ALA A 110 1.79 10.88 7.32
N LEU A 111 1.14 11.01 6.16
CA LEU A 111 1.68 11.71 4.99
C LEU A 111 1.99 13.17 5.29
N LYS A 112 1.09 13.90 5.95
CA LYS A 112 1.35 15.27 6.41
C LYS A 112 2.56 15.34 7.35
N ALA A 113 2.63 14.43 8.33
CA ALA A 113 3.73 14.36 9.28
C ALA A 113 5.06 14.01 8.60
N CYS A 114 5.05 13.13 7.59
CA CYS A 114 6.20 12.86 6.75
C CYS A 114 6.63 14.13 6.00
N ALA A 115 5.69 14.85 5.39
CA ALA A 115 5.97 16.09 4.67
C ALA A 115 6.62 17.13 5.58
N LEU A 116 6.06 17.37 6.77
CA LEU A 116 6.63 18.27 7.78
C LEU A 116 8.05 17.89 8.17
N LYS A 117 8.30 16.59 8.43
CA LYS A 117 9.63 16.09 8.75
C LYS A 117 10.61 16.28 7.59
N ILE A 118 10.20 16.01 6.35
CA ILE A 118 11.02 16.19 5.14
C ILE A 118 11.41 17.66 4.95
N ILE A 119 10.46 18.59 5.10
CA ILE A 119 10.75 20.02 5.01
C ILE A 119 11.72 20.45 6.12
N LYS A 120 11.42 20.10 7.37
CA LYS A 120 12.16 20.59 8.54
C LYS A 120 13.57 20.01 8.68
N GLU A 121 13.72 18.70 8.48
CA GLU A 121 14.95 17.97 8.80
C GLU A 121 15.78 17.63 7.55
N TYR A 122 15.15 17.58 6.37
CA TYR A 122 15.79 17.10 5.13
C TYR A 122 15.68 18.09 3.97
N LYS A 123 15.40 19.37 4.25
CA LYS A 123 15.38 20.47 3.26
C LYS A 123 14.51 20.17 2.03
N GLY A 124 13.39 19.49 2.22
CA GLY A 124 12.45 19.14 1.15
C GLY A 124 12.80 17.88 0.35
N SER A 125 13.90 17.20 0.65
CA SER A 125 14.33 15.99 -0.05
C SER A 125 13.99 14.72 0.73
N LEU A 126 13.29 13.77 0.10
CA LEU A 126 13.03 12.47 0.70
C LEU A 126 14.36 11.70 0.86
N PRO A 127 14.71 11.22 2.07
CA PRO A 127 15.92 10.43 2.27
C PRO A 127 15.92 9.13 1.47
N SER A 128 17.08 8.73 0.96
CA SER A 128 17.27 7.49 0.19
C SER A 128 18.02 6.40 0.99
N ASP A 129 17.79 6.39 2.31
CA ASP A 129 18.35 5.44 3.28
C ASP A 129 17.24 4.69 4.04
N SER A 130 17.43 3.38 4.23
CA SER A 130 16.43 2.50 4.85
C SER A 130 16.18 2.87 6.31
N GLU A 131 17.23 3.06 7.10
CA GLU A 131 17.09 3.28 8.55
C GLU A 131 16.42 4.63 8.81
N THR A 132 16.82 5.64 8.05
CA THR A 132 16.22 6.96 8.08
C THR A 132 14.74 6.90 7.70
N LEU A 133 14.39 6.24 6.58
CA LEU A 133 13.00 6.07 6.14
C LEU A 133 12.13 5.36 7.19
N LYS A 134 12.67 4.37 7.92
CA LYS A 134 11.94 3.67 9.00
C LYS A 134 11.59 4.58 10.19
N THR A 135 12.25 5.72 10.34
CA THR A 135 11.90 6.72 11.37
C THR A 135 10.68 7.58 11.02
N PHE A 136 10.12 7.41 9.82
CA PHE A 136 8.98 8.19 9.37
C PHE A 136 7.64 7.56 9.77
N PRO A 137 6.62 8.38 10.06
CA PRO A 137 5.28 7.88 10.38
C PRO A 137 4.74 6.92 9.30
N HIS A 138 4.30 5.74 9.72
CA HIS A 138 3.73 4.69 8.84
C HIS A 138 4.69 4.14 7.76
N ILE A 139 5.99 4.40 7.87
CA ILE A 139 7.01 3.79 7.03
C ILE A 139 7.73 2.71 7.85
N GLY A 140 7.27 1.47 7.72
CA GLY A 140 7.96 0.29 8.29
C GLY A 140 8.97 -0.31 7.31
N PRO A 141 9.64 -1.42 7.67
CA PRO A 141 10.68 -2.04 6.83
C PRO A 141 10.24 -2.34 5.40
N ASN A 142 9.01 -2.83 5.20
CA ASN A 142 8.48 -3.10 3.87
C ASN A 142 8.28 -1.83 3.04
N THR A 143 7.70 -0.77 3.62
CA THR A 143 7.47 0.49 2.92
C THR A 143 8.78 1.22 2.65
N ALA A 144 9.75 1.18 3.57
CA ALA A 144 11.08 1.73 3.34
C ALA A 144 11.75 1.02 2.16
N GLY A 145 11.71 -0.32 2.12
CA GLY A 145 12.27 -1.10 1.02
C GLY A 145 11.58 -0.84 -0.32
N SER A 146 10.25 -0.65 -0.33
CA SER A 146 9.52 -0.33 -1.56
C SER A 146 9.81 1.08 -2.05
N ILE A 147 9.91 2.07 -1.15
CA ILE A 147 10.34 3.43 -1.51
C ILE A 147 11.76 3.41 -2.10
N LEU A 148 12.71 2.70 -1.49
CA LEU A 148 14.07 2.58 -2.03
C LEU A 148 14.08 1.98 -3.43
N ALA A 149 13.32 0.90 -3.65
CA ALA A 149 13.25 0.25 -4.94
C ALA A 149 12.56 1.12 -6.00
N PHE A 150 11.44 1.77 -5.66
CA PHE A 150 10.63 2.47 -6.65
C PHE A 150 11.06 3.91 -6.88
N ALA A 151 11.33 4.68 -5.82
CA ALA A 151 11.71 6.08 -5.94
C ALA A 151 13.19 6.26 -6.31
N PHE A 152 14.06 5.40 -5.79
CA PHE A 152 15.51 5.57 -5.93
C PHE A 152 16.19 4.50 -6.78
N ASN A 153 15.43 3.54 -7.31
CA ASN A 153 15.94 2.38 -8.04
C ASN A 153 17.09 1.65 -7.31
N LYS A 154 17.05 1.66 -5.96
CA LYS A 154 18.07 1.01 -5.12
C LYS A 154 17.66 -0.43 -4.83
N PRO A 155 18.58 -1.40 -4.91
CA PRO A 155 18.28 -2.78 -4.53
C PRO A 155 17.94 -2.82 -3.04
N SER A 156 16.68 -3.15 -2.74
CA SER A 156 16.20 -3.36 -1.38
C SER A 156 15.25 -4.55 -1.36
N VAL A 157 15.23 -5.30 -0.26
CA VAL A 157 14.37 -6.47 -0.08
C VAL A 157 13.11 -6.06 0.68
N PHE A 158 11.95 -6.24 0.05
CA PHE A 158 10.65 -6.08 0.71
C PHE A 158 9.64 -7.11 0.20
N LEU A 159 8.56 -7.34 0.96
CA LEU A 159 7.60 -8.39 0.67
C LEU A 159 6.14 -7.94 0.86
N GLU A 160 5.51 -7.54 -0.24
CA GLU A 160 4.06 -7.32 -0.27
C GLU A 160 3.27 -8.55 -0.76
N THR A 161 1.95 -8.44 -0.77
CA THR A 161 1.02 -9.56 -0.96
C THR A 161 1.15 -10.24 -2.33
N ASN A 162 1.37 -9.52 -3.44
CA ASN A 162 1.53 -10.10 -4.78
C ASN A 162 2.89 -10.79 -4.94
N ILE A 163 3.99 -10.15 -4.53
CA ILE A 163 5.33 -10.75 -4.48
C ILE A 163 5.25 -12.06 -3.68
N ARG A 164 4.63 -12.02 -2.50
CA ARG A 164 4.40 -13.21 -1.66
C ARG A 164 3.63 -14.30 -2.40
N SER A 165 2.61 -13.96 -3.19
CA SER A 165 1.87 -14.94 -4.00
C SER A 165 2.76 -15.64 -5.01
N VAL A 166 3.66 -14.91 -5.68
CA VAL A 166 4.56 -15.49 -6.68
C VAL A 166 5.44 -16.56 -6.06
N PHE A 167 6.13 -16.23 -4.96
CA PHE A 167 7.02 -17.19 -4.31
C PHE A 167 6.27 -18.37 -3.69
N ILE A 168 5.11 -18.12 -3.05
CA ILE A 168 4.29 -19.21 -2.52
C ILE A 168 3.82 -20.16 -3.64
N PHE A 169 3.39 -19.60 -4.77
CA PHE A 169 2.90 -20.38 -5.90
C PHE A 169 3.98 -21.33 -6.42
N PHE A 170 5.19 -20.82 -6.69
CA PHE A 170 6.25 -21.62 -7.30
C PHE A 170 6.98 -22.53 -6.30
N PHE A 171 7.36 -22.02 -5.13
CA PHE A 171 8.32 -22.68 -4.23
C PHE A 171 7.68 -23.33 -3.00
N PHE A 172 6.43 -22.98 -2.68
CA PHE A 172 5.75 -23.44 -1.47
C PHE A 172 4.33 -23.97 -1.75
N SER A 173 4.11 -24.49 -2.96
CA SER A 173 2.77 -24.90 -3.42
C SER A 173 2.13 -25.99 -2.56
N LYS A 174 2.91 -26.83 -1.87
CA LYS A 174 2.41 -27.88 -0.97
C LYS A 174 2.36 -27.44 0.51
N ASN A 175 2.93 -26.30 0.86
CA ASN A 175 3.06 -25.84 2.23
C ASN A 175 1.79 -25.13 2.72
N LYS A 176 1.60 -25.12 4.04
CA LYS A 176 0.62 -24.30 4.75
C LYS A 176 1.37 -23.40 5.74
N LYS A 177 0.83 -22.21 6.04
CA LYS A 177 1.42 -21.23 6.97
C LYS A 177 2.89 -20.89 6.65
N VAL A 178 3.19 -20.62 5.37
CA VAL A 178 4.52 -20.21 4.90
C VAL A 178 4.95 -18.94 5.62
N ARG A 179 6.17 -18.94 6.19
CA ARG A 179 6.72 -17.80 6.92
C ARG A 179 7.34 -16.81 5.94
N ASP A 180 7.25 -15.53 6.27
CA ASP A 180 7.84 -14.48 5.42
C ASP A 180 9.37 -14.63 5.31
N GLN A 181 10.05 -15.12 6.35
CA GLN A 181 11.50 -15.35 6.31
C GLN A 181 11.93 -16.32 5.22
N ASP A 182 11.19 -17.43 5.03
CA ASP A 182 11.50 -18.43 4.00
C ASP A 182 11.34 -17.85 2.59
N ILE A 183 10.39 -16.92 2.43
CA ILE A 183 10.12 -16.22 1.18
C ILE A 183 11.19 -15.16 0.91
N LEU A 184 11.56 -14.38 1.93
CA LEU A 184 12.54 -13.30 1.84
C LEU A 184 13.90 -13.79 1.33
N THR A 185 14.34 -14.98 1.76
CA THR A 185 15.57 -15.61 1.23
C THR A 185 15.52 -15.80 -0.29
N LEU A 186 14.37 -16.15 -0.86
CA LEU A 186 14.21 -16.30 -2.31
C LEU A 186 14.05 -14.95 -3.02
N VAL A 187 13.38 -13.98 -2.39
CA VAL A 187 13.30 -12.60 -2.90
C VAL A 187 14.71 -12.03 -3.06
N GLU A 188 15.56 -12.17 -2.04
CA GLU A 188 16.95 -11.70 -2.06
C GLU A 188 17.78 -12.39 -3.15
N LYS A 189 17.70 -13.72 -3.25
CA LYS A 189 18.44 -14.49 -4.28
C LYS A 189 18.00 -14.18 -5.71
N THR A 190 16.78 -13.70 -5.91
CA THR A 190 16.25 -13.42 -7.26
C THR A 190 16.26 -11.94 -7.64
N LEU A 191 16.46 -11.04 -6.66
CA LEU A 191 16.50 -9.60 -6.85
C LEU A 191 17.40 -9.21 -8.03
N ASP A 192 16.84 -8.46 -8.97
CA ASP A 192 17.63 -7.79 -9.99
C ASP A 192 18.29 -6.55 -9.38
N LYS A 193 19.61 -6.62 -9.16
CA LYS A 193 20.37 -5.50 -8.59
C LYS A 193 20.62 -4.36 -9.59
N LYS A 194 20.42 -4.60 -10.90
CA LYS A 194 20.57 -3.57 -11.94
C LYS A 194 19.26 -2.82 -12.16
N ASN A 195 18.13 -3.54 -12.15
CA ASN A 195 16.80 -2.97 -12.39
C ASN A 195 15.80 -3.39 -11.30
N PRO A 196 16.02 -3.04 -10.02
CA PRO A 196 15.17 -3.49 -8.92
C PRO A 196 13.73 -2.97 -9.04
N LYS A 197 13.56 -1.72 -9.50
CA LYS A 197 12.23 -1.09 -9.73
C LYS A 197 11.35 -1.97 -10.64
N GLU A 198 11.83 -2.24 -11.84
CA GLU A 198 11.11 -3.04 -12.82
C GLU A 198 10.95 -4.50 -12.40
N TRP A 199 11.94 -5.08 -11.73
CA TRP A 199 11.84 -6.45 -11.22
C TRP A 199 10.68 -6.61 -10.23
N TYR A 200 10.49 -5.64 -9.33
CA TYR A 200 9.37 -5.67 -8.41
C TYR A 200 8.04 -5.41 -9.09
N TRP A 201 7.95 -4.51 -10.08
CA TRP A 201 6.74 -4.36 -10.89
C TRP A 201 6.37 -5.65 -11.63
N ALA A 202 7.37 -6.34 -12.19
CA ALA A 202 7.20 -7.64 -12.85
C ALA A 202 6.63 -8.70 -11.89
N LEU A 203 7.19 -8.79 -10.68
CA LEU A 203 6.68 -9.69 -9.64
C LEU A 203 5.26 -9.33 -9.20
N MET A 204 4.96 -8.04 -9.02
CA MET A 204 3.62 -7.59 -8.61
C MET A 204 2.56 -7.88 -9.67
N ASP A 205 2.87 -7.64 -10.94
CA ASP A 205 1.97 -7.90 -12.06
C ASP A 205 1.75 -9.40 -12.25
N PHE A 206 2.80 -10.21 -12.09
CA PHE A 206 2.68 -11.66 -12.11
C PHE A 206 1.86 -12.18 -10.91
N GLY A 207 2.05 -11.64 -9.72
CA GLY A 207 1.29 -12.03 -8.53
C GLY A 207 -0.20 -11.66 -8.63
N ALA A 208 -0.51 -10.52 -9.25
CA ALA A 208 -1.90 -10.14 -9.57
C ALA A 208 -2.53 -11.13 -10.59
N PHE A 209 -1.77 -11.49 -11.62
CA PHE A 209 -2.16 -12.52 -12.59
C PHE A 209 -2.45 -13.87 -11.92
N LEU A 210 -1.57 -14.34 -11.05
CA LEU A 210 -1.76 -15.62 -10.37
C LEU A 210 -3.05 -15.67 -9.55
N LYS A 211 -3.43 -14.57 -8.90
CA LYS A 211 -4.68 -14.49 -8.13
C LYS A 211 -5.94 -14.48 -8.98
N LYS A 212 -5.82 -14.12 -10.26
CA LYS A 212 -6.91 -14.13 -11.23
C LYS A 212 -7.11 -15.53 -11.82
N GLU A 213 -6.02 -16.19 -12.18
CA GLU A 213 -6.09 -17.49 -12.89
C GLU A 213 -6.09 -18.71 -11.95
N PHE A 214 -5.55 -18.58 -10.73
CA PHE A 214 -5.39 -19.69 -9.80
C PHE A 214 -5.99 -19.38 -8.43
N PRO A 215 -6.28 -20.41 -7.60
CA PRO A 215 -6.64 -20.20 -6.20
C PRO A 215 -5.58 -19.34 -5.50
N ASN A 216 -6.01 -18.24 -4.87
CA ASN A 216 -5.13 -17.21 -4.31
C ASN A 216 -4.01 -17.81 -3.43
N PRO A 217 -2.74 -17.77 -3.90
CA PRO A 217 -1.63 -18.38 -3.19
C PRO A 217 -1.37 -17.75 -1.81
N SER A 218 -1.68 -16.46 -1.64
CA SER A 218 -1.46 -15.75 -0.37
C SER A 218 -2.22 -16.35 0.80
N ARG A 219 -3.28 -17.15 0.56
CA ARG A 219 -4.01 -17.87 1.62
C ARG A 219 -3.14 -18.86 2.40
N LYS A 220 -1.99 -19.27 1.85
CA LYS A 220 -1.03 -20.16 2.50
C LYS A 220 -0.01 -19.41 3.36
N SER A 221 0.01 -18.08 3.36
CA SER A 221 0.90 -17.28 4.24
C SER A 221 0.50 -17.44 5.70
N LYS A 222 1.49 -17.48 6.60
CA LYS A 222 1.27 -17.44 8.06
C LYS A 222 0.54 -16.17 8.51
N HIS A 223 0.75 -15.05 7.81
CA HIS A 223 0.16 -13.74 8.13
C HIS A 223 -1.12 -13.45 7.34
N TYR A 224 -1.67 -14.44 6.63
CA TYR A 224 -2.88 -14.23 5.87
C TYR A 224 -4.05 -13.90 6.79
N SER A 225 -4.62 -12.71 6.60
CA SER A 225 -5.91 -12.32 7.15
C SER A 225 -6.80 -11.86 6.01
N ARG A 226 -8.08 -12.24 6.05
CA ARG A 226 -9.05 -11.75 5.06
C ARG A 226 -9.44 -10.35 5.44
N GLN A 227 -9.04 -9.38 4.64
CA GLN A 227 -9.50 -8.01 4.80
C GLN A 227 -11.02 -7.93 4.54
N PRO A 228 -11.83 -7.40 5.49
CA PRO A 228 -13.24 -7.19 5.28
C PRO A 228 -13.51 -6.23 4.11
N LYS A 229 -14.73 -6.29 3.55
CA LYS A 229 -15.18 -5.31 2.54
C LYS A 229 -15.07 -3.90 3.12
N PHE A 230 -14.88 -2.91 2.25
CA PHE A 230 -14.88 -1.51 2.66
C PHE A 230 -16.30 -1.04 2.94
N GLU A 231 -17.24 -1.39 2.05
CA GLU A 231 -18.66 -1.14 2.20
C GLU A 231 -19.20 -1.77 3.49
N GLY A 232 -19.94 -0.99 4.26
CA GLY A 232 -20.48 -1.37 5.57
C GLY A 232 -19.45 -1.48 6.69
N SER A 233 -18.17 -1.13 6.46
CA SER A 233 -17.13 -1.26 7.50
C SER A 233 -16.98 0.01 8.35
N ASN A 234 -16.43 -0.16 9.56
CA ASN A 234 -16.04 0.98 10.41
C ASN A 234 -15.11 1.96 9.70
N ARG A 235 -14.28 1.51 8.74
CA ARG A 235 -13.40 2.40 7.96
C ARG A 235 -14.19 3.36 7.08
N GLN A 236 -15.33 2.91 6.54
CA GLN A 236 -16.23 3.74 5.75
C GLN A 236 -17.00 4.71 6.66
N LEU A 237 -17.53 4.22 7.79
CA LEU A 237 -18.20 5.07 8.78
C LEU A 237 -17.29 6.20 9.26
N ARG A 238 -16.04 5.90 9.62
CA ARG A 238 -15.04 6.91 10.01
C ARG A 238 -14.80 7.94 8.91
N GLY A 239 -14.76 7.51 7.65
CA GLY A 239 -14.65 8.41 6.50
C GLY A 239 -15.85 9.36 6.40
N ARG A 240 -17.07 8.84 6.56
CA ARG A 240 -18.31 9.65 6.57
C ARG A 240 -18.34 10.67 7.71
N LEU A 241 -17.93 10.26 8.92
CA LEU A 241 -17.82 11.14 10.08
C LEU A 241 -16.85 12.29 9.81
N LEU A 242 -15.65 11.98 9.31
CA LEU A 242 -14.66 12.99 9.00
C LEU A 242 -15.09 13.92 7.86
N LYS A 243 -15.79 13.39 6.85
CA LYS A 243 -16.36 14.22 5.78
C LYS A 243 -17.31 15.26 6.37
N LEU A 244 -18.29 14.81 7.13
CA LEU A 244 -19.31 15.68 7.72
C LEU A 244 -18.68 16.75 8.62
N LEU A 245 -17.72 16.36 9.46
CA LEU A 245 -16.99 17.29 10.33
C LEU A 245 -16.05 18.23 9.55
N SER A 246 -15.58 17.82 8.37
CA SER A 246 -14.77 18.66 7.47
C SER A 246 -15.63 19.61 6.62
N GLU A 247 -16.95 19.54 6.68
CA GLU A 247 -17.86 20.45 5.98
C GLU A 247 -18.57 21.40 6.97
N ALA A 248 -18.59 21.07 8.26
CA ALA A 248 -19.22 21.86 9.32
C ALA A 248 -18.21 22.69 10.16
N GLU A 249 -18.73 23.69 10.88
CA GLU A 249 -17.99 24.44 11.91
C GLU A 249 -18.03 23.77 13.30
N GLY A 250 -18.69 22.61 13.39
CA GLY A 250 -18.70 21.77 14.57
C GLY A 250 -20.08 21.20 14.89
N LEU A 251 -20.13 19.91 15.20
CA LEU A 251 -21.39 19.19 15.39
C LEU A 251 -21.44 18.45 16.73
N ARG A 252 -22.63 18.42 17.34
CA ARG A 252 -22.90 17.55 18.49
C ARG A 252 -23.11 16.11 18.01
N ALA A 253 -22.85 15.13 18.87
CA ALA A 253 -23.01 13.71 18.54
C ALA A 253 -24.43 13.35 18.05
N GLY A 254 -25.48 13.99 18.60
CA GLY A 254 -26.87 13.81 18.15
C GLY A 254 -27.07 14.26 16.70
N GLN A 255 -26.60 15.46 16.36
CA GLN A 255 -26.69 16.00 15.00
C GLN A 255 -25.97 15.10 13.98
N ILE A 256 -24.83 14.54 14.36
CA ILE A 256 -24.08 13.59 13.52
C ILE A 256 -24.87 12.29 13.32
N ALA A 257 -25.54 11.81 14.37
CA ALA A 257 -26.37 10.60 14.33
C ALA A 257 -27.59 10.77 13.42
N ASP A 258 -28.26 11.91 13.53
CA ASP A 258 -29.41 12.25 12.70
C ASP A 258 -29.00 12.35 11.21
N GLU A 259 -27.93 13.09 10.92
CA GLU A 259 -27.43 13.28 9.55
C GLU A 259 -26.98 11.96 8.90
N LEU A 260 -26.29 11.10 9.67
CA LEU A 260 -25.80 9.83 9.14
C LEU A 260 -26.85 8.72 9.16
N LYS A 261 -28.01 8.95 9.80
CA LYS A 261 -29.08 7.97 10.05
C LYS A 261 -28.56 6.72 10.77
N LEU A 262 -27.82 6.92 11.86
CA LEU A 262 -27.17 5.86 12.63
C LEU A 262 -27.44 5.98 14.12
N ASP A 263 -27.32 4.88 14.85
CA ASP A 263 -27.44 4.89 16.30
C ASP A 263 -26.30 5.71 16.95
N SER A 264 -26.69 6.57 17.88
CA SER A 264 -25.80 7.43 18.65
C SER A 264 -24.67 6.66 19.36
N ARG A 265 -24.90 5.41 19.82
CA ARG A 265 -23.84 4.60 20.45
C ARG A 265 -22.77 4.18 19.45
N GLN A 266 -23.15 3.84 18.22
CA GLN A 266 -22.21 3.45 17.16
C GLN A 266 -21.26 4.62 16.77
N ILE A 267 -21.76 5.85 16.85
CA ILE A 267 -20.99 7.04 16.51
C ILE A 267 -20.07 7.48 17.65
N ARG A 268 -20.52 7.43 18.91
CA ARG A 268 -19.72 7.90 20.07
C ARG A 268 -18.35 7.23 20.16
N MET A 269 -18.30 5.90 20.08
CA MET A 269 -17.04 5.16 20.10
C MET A 269 -16.12 5.55 18.94
N ASN A 270 -16.68 5.85 17.75
CA ASN A 270 -15.89 6.30 16.62
C ASN A 270 -15.36 7.72 16.80
N LEU A 271 -16.15 8.64 17.37
CA LEU A 271 -15.73 10.00 17.69
C LEU A 271 -14.62 10.01 18.75
N GLU A 272 -14.77 9.25 19.82
CA GLU A 272 -13.72 9.09 20.85
C GLU A 272 -12.42 8.54 20.26
N ASN A 273 -12.52 7.57 19.34
CA ASN A 273 -11.35 7.06 18.63
C ASN A 273 -10.74 8.11 17.70
N LEU A 274 -11.54 8.93 17.02
CA LEU A 274 -11.03 10.00 16.16
C LEU A 274 -10.35 11.11 16.99
N GLU A 275 -10.88 11.41 18.17
CA GLU A 275 -10.33 12.40 19.09
C GLU A 275 -8.99 11.94 19.66
N ARG A 276 -8.91 10.71 20.18
CA ARG A 276 -7.64 10.10 20.65
C ARG A 276 -6.57 10.02 19.57
N GLU A 277 -6.99 9.92 18.31
CA GLU A 277 -6.10 9.88 17.16
C GLU A 277 -5.68 11.26 16.64
N GLY A 278 -6.21 12.35 17.23
CA GLY A 278 -5.89 13.72 16.84
C GLY A 278 -6.54 14.16 15.53
N PHE A 279 -7.61 13.51 15.07
CA PHE A 279 -8.38 14.02 13.92
C PHE A 279 -9.31 15.15 14.31
N ILE A 280 -9.88 15.05 15.50
CA ILE A 280 -10.93 15.95 15.98
C ILE A 280 -10.65 16.34 17.43
N ILE A 281 -11.26 17.43 17.86
CA ILE A 281 -11.32 17.84 19.26
C ILE A 281 -12.75 18.16 19.64
N LYS A 282 -13.09 17.96 20.91
CA LYS A 282 -14.38 18.36 21.46
C LYS A 282 -14.26 19.72 22.16
N LYS A 283 -14.96 20.74 21.63
CA LYS A 283 -15.10 22.07 22.26
C LYS A 283 -16.57 22.39 22.51
N HIS A 284 -16.92 22.73 23.76
CA HIS A 284 -18.30 23.08 24.15
C HIS A 284 -19.36 22.06 23.68
N GLY A 285 -19.02 20.76 23.77
CA GLY A 285 -19.90 19.66 23.35
C GLY A 285 -19.99 19.43 21.83
N ARG A 286 -19.28 20.22 21.02
CA ARG A 286 -19.18 20.06 19.56
C ARG A 286 -17.84 19.44 19.18
N PHE A 287 -17.88 18.53 18.21
CA PHE A 287 -16.68 17.96 17.59
C PHE A 287 -16.30 18.79 16.37
N ILE A 288 -15.01 19.11 16.25
CA ILE A 288 -14.43 19.85 15.13
C ILE A 288 -13.15 19.16 14.67
N ILE A 289 -12.84 19.23 13.37
CA ILE A 289 -11.53 18.80 12.85
C ILE A 289 -10.42 19.65 13.50
N VAL A 290 -9.30 19.03 13.87
CA VAL A 290 -8.12 19.78 14.34
C VAL A 290 -7.69 20.76 13.24
N PRO A 291 -7.48 22.04 13.56
CA PRO A 291 -7.07 23.06 12.57
C PRO A 291 -5.85 22.64 11.72
#